data_AF-A0A0V0GR51-F1
#
_entry.id   AF-A0A0V0GR51-F1
#
_cell.length_a   1.000
_cell.length_b   1.000
_cell.length_c   1.000
_cell.angle_alpha   90.00
_cell.angle_beta   90.00
_cell.angle_gamma   90.00
#
_symmetry.space_group_name_H-M   'P 1'
#
loop_
_entity.id
_entity.type
_entity.pdbx_description
1 polymer ?
#
loop_
_entity_poly.entity_id
_entity_poly.type
_entity_poly.pdbx_seq_one_letter_code
_entity_poly.pdbx_strand_id
1 'polypeptide(L)' 'SYPIYKRRNTGEVVKVRHQYLDNSWVVPYNPYLLGKFNCHINVEVCSDIKVVKYLYKYICKGHDKIAFCVQNTMQP' A
#
# COMPACT_ATOMS: atom_id res chain seq x y z
N SER A 1 -5.47 -12.06 -15.35
CA SER A 1 -5.53 -10.58 -15.45
C SER A 1 -5.45 -10.00 -14.05
N TYR A 2 -4.67 -8.92 -13.87
CA TYR A 2 -4.60 -8.17 -12.60
C TYR A 2 -5.87 -7.31 -12.43
N PRO A 3 -6.29 -7.01 -11.19
CA PRO A 3 -7.43 -6.12 -10.96
C PRO A 3 -7.14 -4.73 -11.52
N ILE A 4 -8.14 -4.14 -12.19
CA ILE A 4 -8.08 -2.76 -12.69
C ILE A 4 -8.62 -1.86 -11.58
N TYR A 5 -7.73 -1.08 -10.95
CA TYR A 5 -8.12 -0.13 -9.91
C TYR A 5 -8.78 1.10 -10.53
N LYS A 6 -9.85 1.59 -9.89
CA LYS A 6 -10.46 2.86 -10.26
C LYS A 6 -9.56 4.02 -9.84
N ARG A 7 -8.98 4.72 -10.81
CA ARG A 7 -8.24 5.97 -10.61
C ARG A 7 -9.18 7.12 -10.93
N ARG A 8 -9.53 7.93 -9.92
CA ARG A 8 -10.34 9.14 -10.12
C ARG A 8 -9.41 10.25 -10.58
N ASN A 9 -9.72 10.94 -11.67
CA ASN A 9 -9.03 12.18 -12.04
C ASN A 9 -9.80 13.37 -11.43
N THR A 10 -9.21 14.04 -10.43
CA THR A 10 -9.81 15.20 -9.75
C THR A 10 -9.24 16.52 -10.31
N GLY A 11 -8.32 16.46 -11.29
CA GLY A 11 -7.65 17.64 -11.86
C GLY A 11 -6.53 18.23 -10.99
N GLU A 12 -6.28 17.66 -9.81
CA GLU A 12 -5.18 18.08 -8.94
C GLU A 12 -3.84 17.53 -9.44
N VAL A 13 -2.83 18.39 -9.46
CA VAL A 13 -1.48 18.08 -9.94
C VAL A 13 -0.45 18.63 -8.97
N VAL A 14 0.50 17.80 -8.56
CA VAL A 14 1.58 18.18 -7.64
C VAL A 14 2.94 18.04 -8.34
N LYS A 15 3.82 19.01 -8.16
CA LYS A 15 5.19 18.95 -8.69
C LYS A 15 6.10 18.21 -7.70
N VAL A 16 6.54 17.01 -8.06
CA VAL A 16 7.46 16.18 -7.28
C VAL A 16 8.71 15.91 -8.12
N ARG A 17 9.90 16.23 -7.58
CA ARG A 17 11.20 15.97 -8.25
C ARG A 17 11.25 16.44 -9.71
N HIS A 18 10.73 17.64 -9.98
CA HIS A 18 10.61 18.25 -11.32
C HIS A 18 9.58 17.62 -12.27
N GLN A 19 8.80 16.64 -11.84
CA GLN A 19 7.71 16.07 -12.61
C GLN A 19 6.35 16.48 -12.05
N TYR A 20 5.37 16.65 -12.93
CA TYR A 20 3.98 16.89 -12.55
C TYR A 20 3.25 15.55 -12.42
N LEU A 21 2.81 15.24 -11.20
CA LEU A 21 2.07 14.03 -10.90
C LEU A 21 0.60 14.39 -10.70
N ASP A 22 -0.26 13.79 -11.50
CA ASP A 22 -1.69 13.80 -11.27
C ASP A 22 -2.07 12.73 -10.24
N ASN A 23 -3.26 12.88 -9.68
CA ASN A 23 -3.79 11.95 -8.68
C ASN A 23 -4.02 10.51 -9.22
N SER A 24 -3.93 10.29 -10.53
CA SER A 24 -3.93 8.97 -11.17
C SER A 24 -2.76 8.08 -10.72
N TRP A 25 -1.67 8.67 -10.20
CA TRP A 25 -0.53 7.92 -9.64
C TRP A 25 -0.70 7.56 -8.16
N VAL A 26 -1.71 8.13 -7.50
CA VAL A 26 -1.91 7.96 -6.06
C VAL A 26 -3.02 6.93 -5.83
N VAL A 27 -2.75 5.97 -4.95
CA VAL A 27 -3.77 5.03 -4.49
C VAL A 27 -4.78 5.83 -3.64
N PRO A 28 -6.08 5.78 -3.94
CA PRO A 28 -7.08 6.49 -3.15
C PRO A 28 -7.08 5.96 -1.71
N TYR A 29 -6.95 6.85 -0.73
CA TYR A 29 -6.97 6.54 0.69
C TYR A 29 -8.29 6.96 1.31
N ASN A 30 -8.68 6.32 2.42
CA ASN A 30 -9.85 6.68 3.20
C ASN A 30 -9.42 7.55 4.40
N PRO A 31 -9.78 8.85 4.46
CA PRO A 31 -9.38 9.74 5.55
C PRO A 31 -9.79 9.25 6.94
N TYR A 32 -10.96 8.60 7.05
CA TYR A 32 -11.44 8.06 8.33
C TYR A 32 -10.55 6.91 8.82
N LEU A 33 -10.22 5.97 7.93
CA LEU A 33 -9.37 4.83 8.29
C LEU A 33 -7.94 5.28 8.59
N LEU A 34 -7.42 6.23 7.82
CA LEU A 34 -6.11 6.83 8.06
C LEU A 34 -6.04 7.49 9.44
N GLY A 35 -7.01 8.33 9.79
CA GLY A 35 -7.06 8.98 11.10
C GLY A 35 -7.25 7.99 12.26
N LYS A 36 -8.05 6.94 12.05
CA LYS A 36 -8.36 5.95 13.09
C LYS A 36 -7.18 5.03 13.43
N PHE A 37 -6.43 4.59 12.43
CA PHE A 37 -5.34 3.63 12.61
C PHE A 37 -3.94 4.25 12.45
N ASN A 38 -3.87 5.55 12.14
CA ASN A 38 -2.65 6.27 11.83
C ASN A 38 -1.77 5.55 10.78
N CYS A 39 -2.40 4.87 9.83
CA CYS A 39 -1.71 4.09 8.80
C CYS A 39 -2.47 4.12 7.48
N HIS A 40 -1.74 3.98 6.37
CA HIS A 40 -2.32 3.97 5.03
C HIS A 40 -2.90 2.59 4.71
N ILE A 41 -4.20 2.44 4.87
CA ILE A 41 -4.93 1.19 4.61
C ILE A 41 -5.45 1.19 3.16
N ASN A 42 -5.05 0.17 2.40
CA ASN A 42 -5.62 -0.11 1.09
C ASN A 42 -6.95 -0.86 1.24
N VAL A 43 -8.02 -0.38 0.61
CA VAL A 43 -9.36 -0.99 0.66
C VAL A 43 -9.76 -1.42 -0.75
N GLU A 44 -10.04 -2.71 -0.90
CA GLU A 44 -10.40 -3.31 -2.19
C GLU A 44 -11.79 -3.97 -2.12
N VAL A 45 -12.63 -3.70 -3.12
CA VAL A 45 -13.91 -4.41 -3.29
C VAL A 45 -13.69 -5.56 -4.27
N CYS A 46 -13.84 -6.79 -3.78
CA CYS A 46 -13.54 -8.00 -4.54
C CYS A 46 -14.84 -8.58 -5.15
N SER A 47 -14.98 -8.54 -6.47
CA SER A 47 -16.17 -9.07 -7.17
C SER A 47 -15.88 -10.27 -8.09
N ASP A 48 -14.63 -10.73 -8.17
CA ASP A 48 -14.20 -11.85 -9.03
C ASP A 48 -13.32 -12.82 -8.22
N ILE A 49 -13.43 -14.13 -8.49
CA ILE A 49 -12.65 -15.20 -7.86
C ILE A 49 -11.14 -15.04 -8.06
N LYS A 50 -10.72 -14.31 -9.11
CA LYS A 50 -9.31 -13.95 -9.33
C LYS A 50 -8.74 -13.13 -8.17
N VAL A 51 -9.56 -12.29 -7.54
CA VAL A 51 -9.12 -11.46 -6.40
C VAL A 51 -9.00 -12.32 -5.14
N VAL A 52 -9.87 -13.32 -4.97
CA VAL A 52 -9.74 -14.32 -3.88
C VAL A 52 -8.44 -15.09 -4.01
N LYS A 53 -8.09 -15.55 -5.22
CA LYS A 53 -6.80 -16.21 -5.48
C LYS A 53 -5.62 -15.29 -5.19
N TYR A 54 -5.73 -14.01 -5.54
CA TYR A 54 -4.73 -13.00 -5.22
C TYR A 54 -4.57 -12.87 -3.70
N LEU A 55 -5.66 -12.65 -2.95
CA LEU A 55 -5.61 -12.55 -1.48
C LEU A 55 -4.98 -13.78 -0.83
N TYR A 56 -5.38 -14.98 -1.26
CA TYR A 56 -4.81 -16.23 -0.76
C TYR A 56 -3.30 -16.31 -1.01
N LYS A 57 -2.84 -15.90 -2.20
CA LYS A 57 -1.41 -15.81 -2.51
C LYS A 57 -0.68 -14.89 -1.54
N TYR A 58 -1.25 -13.74 -1.16
CA TYR A 58 -0.63 -12.81 -0.22
C TYR A 58 -0.58 -13.36 1.21
N ILE A 59 -1.65 -13.98 1.68
CA ILE A 59 -1.69 -14.59 3.02
C ILE A 59 -0.66 -15.72 3.12
N CYS A 60 -0.61 -16.58 2.10
CA CYS A 60 0.29 -17.74 2.09
C CYS A 60 1.75 -17.41 1.74
N LYS A 61 2.05 -16.19 1.26
CA LYS A 61 3.42 -15.77 0.96
C LYS A 61 4.29 -15.69 2.23
N GLY A 62 3.66 -15.48 3.39
CA GLY A 62 4.33 -15.27 4.66
C GLY A 62 4.76 -13.81 4.86
N HIS A 63 4.91 -13.42 6.13
CA HIS A 63 5.38 -12.10 6.51
C HIS A 63 6.85 -11.90 6.11
N ASP A 64 7.22 -10.67 5.75
CA ASP A 64 8.63 -10.31 5.58
C ASP A 64 9.36 -10.50 6.92
N LYS A 65 10.30 -11.44 6.96
CA LYS A 65 11.08 -11.75 8.15
C LYS A 65 12.37 -10.95 8.11
N ILE A 66 12.54 -10.02 9.05
CA ILE A 66 13.81 -9.36 9.29
C ILE A 66 14.51 -10.08 10.44
N ALA A 67 15.71 -10.61 10.17
CA ALA A 67 16.60 -11.09 11.21
C ALA A 67 17.53 -9.94 11.63
N PHE A 68 17.53 -9.59 12.91
CA PHE A 68 18.49 -8.64 13.47
C PHE A 68 19.25 -9.29 14.63
N CYS A 69 20.54 -9.02 14.72
CA CYS A 69 21.41 -9.46 15.80
C CYS A 69 21.71 -8.24 16.69
N VAL A 70 21.34 -8.30 17.96
CA VAL A 70 21.70 -7.27 18.94
C VAL A 70 23.07 -7.64 19.50
N GLN A 71 24.10 -6.94 19.05
CA GLN A 71 25.45 -7.05 19.61
C GLN A 71 25.54 -6.10 20.80
N ASN A 72 25.67 -6.64 22.01
CA ASN A 72 25.95 -5.83 23.19
C ASN A 72 27.45 -5.50 23.18
N THR A 73 27.84 -4.40 22.55
CA THR A 73 29.18 -3.84 22.75
C THR A 73 29.21 -3.21 24.13
N MET A 74 29.50 -4.03 25.15
CA MET A 74 30.10 -3.49 26.37
C MET A 74 31.44 -2.87 25.93
N GLN A 75 31.44 -1.55 25.72
CA GLN A 75 32.66 -0.79 25.56
C GLN A 75 33.43 -0.88 26.89
N PRO A 76 34.72 -1.22 26.88
CA PRO A 76 35.56 -1.18 28.08
C PRO A 76 35.73 0.24 28.62
#